data_AF-A0A4R0GNM6-F1
#
_entry.id   AF-A0A4R0GNM6-F1
#
_cell.length_a   1.000
_cell.length_b   1.000
_cell.length_c   1.000
_cell.angle_alpha   90.00
_cell.angle_beta   90.00
_cell.angle_gamma   90.00
#
_symmetry.space_group_name_H-M   'P 1'
#
loop_
_entity.id
_entity.type
_entity.pdbx_description
1 polymer ?
#
loop_
_entity_poly.entity_id
_entity_poly.type
_entity_poly.pdbx_seq_one_letter_code
_entity_poly.pdbx_strand_id
1 'polypeptide(L)'
;MPVRPAGDESSEESGRPAMPKVIASAPWVVVLVGIAVLAVLLVVATLSFRKPEQPAAWTPGPSMVLPTLDGTDAPPTPTPIPTPTPAVAPTASAATPTASSAQPVLPSRTASAAGRAEADRSPDNPAPPEPSATADTGLLSADYRVKTSDPGSFQAQLVVRNGTGLPVGWVVELRFTGDVTAVRASSGPGVSVSIKGAGWYLLSGAGLLDAGGQQTVQLRISRTGDGEYPAQCTINGSPCALV
;
A
#
# COMPACT_ATOMS: atom_id res chain seq x y z
N MET A 1 78.03 47.74 1.03
CA MET A 1 77.95 49.19 0.71
C MET A 1 76.50 49.64 0.84
N PRO A 2 76.22 50.91 1.15
CA PRO A 2 74.85 51.44 1.33
C PRO A 2 74.28 52.08 0.04
N VAL A 3 73.17 52.83 0.19
CA VAL A 3 72.49 53.73 -0.79
C VAL A 3 71.37 53.12 -1.66
N ARG A 4 70.17 53.07 -1.03
CA ARG A 4 68.86 53.66 -1.42
C ARG A 4 68.19 53.45 -2.81
N PRO A 5 66.84 53.60 -2.88
CA PRO A 5 66.03 53.45 -4.10
C PRO A 5 65.55 54.79 -4.73
N ALA A 6 64.97 54.65 -5.92
CA ALA A 6 63.88 55.44 -6.51
C ALA A 6 62.88 54.41 -7.13
N GLY A 7 61.62 54.67 -7.46
CA GLY A 7 61.00 55.93 -7.89
C GLY A 7 61.02 56.00 -9.43
N ASP A 8 59.92 56.20 -10.16
CA ASP A 8 58.54 56.47 -9.72
C ASP A 8 57.49 56.06 -10.77
N GLU A 9 56.22 56.15 -10.35
CA GLU A 9 54.99 56.45 -11.12
C GLU A 9 54.86 56.03 -12.60
N SER A 10 53.80 55.26 -12.88
CA SER A 10 53.01 55.38 -14.12
C SER A 10 51.56 55.00 -13.84
N SER A 11 50.82 55.92 -13.23
CA SER A 11 49.36 55.89 -13.22
C SER A 11 48.87 56.36 -14.59
N GLU A 12 48.19 55.52 -15.36
CA GLU A 12 47.08 55.85 -16.27
C GLU A 12 46.69 54.64 -17.13
N GLU A 13 45.52 54.05 -16.84
CA GLU A 13 44.47 53.89 -17.85
C GLU A 13 43.15 53.67 -17.09
N SER A 14 42.25 54.65 -17.16
CA SER A 14 41.01 54.63 -16.38
C SER A 14 39.87 53.93 -17.12
N GLY A 15 38.93 53.35 -16.38
CA GLY A 15 37.58 53.14 -16.89
C GLY A 15 37.40 52.16 -18.06
N ARG A 16 37.86 50.90 -17.91
CA ARG A 16 37.16 49.82 -18.66
C ARG A 16 35.75 49.69 -18.10
N PRO A 17 34.68 49.96 -18.88
CA PRO A 17 33.33 49.69 -18.43
C PRO A 17 33.18 48.19 -18.20
N ALA A 18 32.65 47.80 -17.04
CA ALA A 18 32.41 46.39 -16.72
C ALA A 18 31.27 45.85 -17.60
N MET A 19 31.64 45.36 -18.80
CA MET A 19 30.71 44.68 -19.69
C MET A 19 30.00 43.56 -18.91
N PRO A 20 28.66 43.55 -18.84
CA PRO A 20 27.96 42.48 -18.15
C PRO A 20 28.29 41.17 -18.85
N LYS A 21 28.73 40.17 -18.08
CA LYS A 21 29.23 38.89 -18.60
C LYS A 21 28.07 37.94 -18.97
N VAL A 22 27.23 38.40 -19.89
CA VAL A 22 26.01 37.71 -20.34
C VAL A 22 26.38 36.52 -21.25
N ILE A 23 25.50 35.50 -21.27
CA ILE A 23 25.53 34.36 -22.19
C ILE A 23 26.73 33.42 -22.04
N ALA A 24 26.96 32.94 -20.82
CA ALA A 24 27.58 31.62 -20.57
C ALA A 24 26.65 30.70 -19.73
N SER A 25 25.36 31.05 -19.64
CA SER A 25 24.46 30.55 -18.60
C SER A 25 23.05 30.15 -19.09
N ALA A 26 22.94 29.49 -20.25
CA ALA A 26 21.66 29.04 -20.78
C ALA A 26 20.92 27.93 -19.98
N PRO A 27 21.53 26.79 -19.59
CA PRO A 27 20.76 25.63 -19.09
C PRO A 27 20.14 25.84 -17.70
N TRP A 28 20.90 26.43 -16.77
CA TRP A 28 20.48 26.71 -15.40
C TRP A 28 19.21 27.57 -15.32
N VAL A 29 19.03 28.53 -16.24
CA VAL A 29 17.85 29.41 -16.26
C VAL A 29 16.58 28.61 -16.60
N VAL A 30 16.66 27.68 -17.56
CA VAL A 30 15.52 26.80 -17.91
C VAL A 30 15.15 25.90 -16.72
N VAL A 31 16.15 25.38 -15.99
CA VAL A 31 15.93 24.58 -14.78
C VAL A 31 15.27 25.41 -13.67
N LEU A 32 15.75 26.63 -13.40
CA LEU A 32 15.16 27.51 -12.38
C LEU A 32 13.73 27.93 -12.74
N VAL A 33 13.44 28.24 -14.00
CA VAL A 33 12.08 28.52 -14.48
C VAL A 33 11.18 27.30 -14.33
N GLY A 34 11.66 26.10 -14.69
CA GLY A 34 10.92 24.84 -14.51
C GLY A 34 10.59 24.56 -13.04
N ILE A 35 11.56 24.75 -12.13
CA ILE A 35 11.35 24.61 -10.68
C ILE A 35 10.34 25.64 -10.16
N ALA A 36 10.44 26.89 -10.59
CA ALA A 36 9.49 27.95 -10.20
C ALA A 36 8.05 27.64 -10.66
N VAL A 37 7.86 27.20 -11.91
CA VAL A 37 6.54 26.79 -12.43
C VAL A 37 6.00 25.59 -11.65
N LEU A 38 6.82 24.57 -11.38
CA LEU A 38 6.40 23.38 -10.65
C LEU A 38 6.04 23.70 -9.18
N ALA A 39 6.79 24.58 -8.53
CA ALA A 39 6.48 25.08 -7.19
C ALA A 39 5.16 25.87 -7.15
N VAL A 40 4.91 26.76 -8.12
CA VAL A 40 3.65 27.51 -8.23
C VAL A 40 2.47 26.57 -8.46
N LEU A 41 2.60 25.58 -9.35
CA LEU A 41 1.56 24.57 -9.58
C LEU A 41 1.25 23.76 -8.32
N LEU A 42 2.28 23.40 -7.53
CA LEU A 42 2.09 22.68 -6.27
C LEU A 42 1.42 23.54 -5.18
N VAL A 43 1.72 24.84 -5.12
CA VAL A 43 1.00 25.79 -4.26
C VAL A 43 -0.46 25.93 -4.70
N VAL A 44 -0.73 26.11 -5.99
CA VAL A 44 -2.11 26.19 -6.53
C VAL A 44 -2.89 24.90 -6.27
N ALA A 45 -2.27 23.73 -6.42
CA ALA A 45 -2.90 22.45 -6.13
C ALA A 45 -3.22 22.31 -4.63
N THR A 46 -2.26 22.57 -3.73
CA THR A 46 -2.48 22.47 -2.28
C THR A 46 -3.49 23.48 -1.75
N LEU A 47 -3.60 24.68 -2.35
CA LEU A 47 -4.68 25.64 -2.07
C LEU A 47 -6.03 25.19 -2.65
N SER A 48 -6.04 24.52 -3.80
CA SER A 48 -7.27 23.96 -4.40
C SER A 48 -7.82 22.78 -3.59
N PHE A 49 -6.96 21.97 -2.97
CA PHE A 49 -7.35 20.95 -1.98
C PHE A 49 -7.74 21.56 -0.62
N ARG A 50 -7.42 22.83 -0.36
CA ARG A 50 -7.94 23.63 0.77
C ARG A 50 -9.20 24.42 0.41
N LYS A 51 -9.92 24.06 -0.67
CA LYS A 51 -11.28 24.56 -0.90
C LYS A 51 -12.10 24.20 0.35
N PRO A 52 -12.66 25.18 1.08
CA PRO A 52 -13.40 24.86 2.30
C PRO A 52 -14.56 23.95 1.95
N GLU A 53 -14.69 22.84 2.67
CA GLU A 53 -15.99 22.20 2.78
C GLU A 53 -16.92 23.25 3.38
N GLN A 54 -17.83 23.78 2.56
CA GLN A 54 -18.95 24.54 3.10
C GLN A 54 -19.64 23.59 4.07
N PRO A 55 -19.81 23.95 5.37
CA PRO A 55 -20.60 23.14 6.27
C PRO A 55 -21.97 22.98 5.61
N ALA A 56 -22.31 21.75 5.25
CA ALA A 56 -23.62 21.45 4.66
C ALA A 56 -24.65 21.96 5.67
N ALA A 57 -25.36 23.03 5.30
CA ALA A 57 -26.19 23.77 6.24
C ALA A 57 -27.17 22.78 6.87
N TRP A 58 -27.01 22.57 8.17
CA TRP A 58 -27.72 21.52 8.91
C TRP A 58 -29.17 21.99 9.06
N THR A 59 -29.97 21.81 8.00
CA THR A 59 -31.41 22.01 7.99
C THR A 59 -31.97 21.19 9.15
N PRO A 60 -32.47 21.81 10.23
CA PRO A 60 -32.92 21.05 11.38
C PRO A 60 -34.10 20.18 10.93
N GLY A 61 -33.93 18.87 11.05
CA GLY A 61 -35.04 17.95 10.81
C GLY A 61 -36.22 18.32 11.73
N PRO A 62 -37.47 18.22 11.26
CA PRO A 62 -38.63 18.56 12.08
C PRO A 62 -38.58 17.77 13.39
N SER A 63 -38.75 18.47 14.51
CA SER A 63 -38.56 17.91 15.85
C SER A 63 -39.45 16.68 16.07
N MET A 64 -38.82 15.51 16.23
CA MET A 64 -39.53 14.30 16.62
C MET A 64 -40.07 14.47 18.04
N VAL A 65 -41.36 14.76 18.16
CA VAL A 65 -42.07 14.72 19.45
C VAL A 65 -42.23 13.26 19.83
N LEU A 66 -41.48 12.80 20.81
CA LEU A 66 -41.73 11.49 21.43
C LEU A 66 -43.07 11.57 22.17
N PRO A 67 -43.96 10.56 22.06
CA PRO A 67 -45.17 10.51 22.87
C PRO A 67 -44.83 10.35 24.36
N THR A 68 -45.04 11.41 25.15
CA THR A 68 -45.03 11.30 26.61
C THR A 68 -46.23 10.43 27.03
N LEU A 69 -45.96 9.36 27.77
CA LEU A 69 -46.99 8.55 28.42
C LEU A 69 -47.40 9.22 29.75
N ASP A 70 -48.04 10.38 29.65
CA ASP A 70 -48.70 11.02 30.79
C ASP A 70 -49.98 10.26 31.15
N GLY A 71 -50.16 9.95 32.43
CA GLY A 71 -51.34 9.28 32.96
C GLY A 71 -51.93 10.04 34.14
N THR A 72 -53.23 10.37 34.03
CA THR A 72 -54.11 10.83 35.14
C THR A 72 -53.80 12.28 35.61
N ASP A 73 -54.73 13.24 35.69
CA ASP A 73 -56.21 13.20 35.72
C ASP A 73 -56.89 14.51 35.21
N ALA A 74 -58.22 14.43 34.98
CA ALA A 74 -59.24 15.49 34.99
C ALA A 74 -59.31 16.62 33.89
N PRO A 75 -60.51 17.24 33.65
CA PRO A 75 -60.87 18.02 32.44
C PRO A 75 -61.37 19.48 32.77
N PRO A 76 -62.13 20.28 31.94
CA PRO A 76 -62.74 20.05 30.59
C PRO A 76 -62.78 21.24 29.55
N THR A 77 -63.51 21.01 28.43
CA THR A 77 -64.24 21.99 27.54
C THR A 77 -63.48 22.62 26.33
N PRO A 78 -64.14 23.04 25.20
CA PRO A 78 -64.34 22.14 24.04
C PRO A 78 -64.16 22.69 22.59
N THR A 79 -64.25 21.78 21.59
CA THR A 79 -64.65 21.96 20.15
C THR A 79 -63.75 22.75 19.16
N PRO A 80 -63.86 22.54 17.82
CA PRO A 80 -64.68 21.57 17.05
C PRO A 80 -63.89 20.63 16.06
N ILE A 81 -64.65 19.80 15.34
CA ILE A 81 -64.28 18.64 14.47
C ILE A 81 -64.31 19.05 12.96
N PRO A 82 -63.43 18.53 12.07
CA PRO A 82 -63.84 17.48 11.09
C PRO A 82 -62.80 16.41 10.66
N THR A 83 -63.23 15.15 10.70
CA THR A 83 -62.79 13.95 9.94
C THR A 83 -63.10 14.12 8.42
N PRO A 84 -62.61 13.31 7.42
CA PRO A 84 -62.11 11.91 7.42
C PRO A 84 -60.69 11.76 6.79
N THR A 85 -60.16 10.68 6.17
CA THR A 85 -60.62 9.38 5.58
C THR A 85 -59.43 8.36 5.53
N PRO A 86 -59.61 7.04 5.30
CA PRO A 86 -58.57 6.01 5.52
C PRO A 86 -57.82 5.49 4.27
N ALA A 87 -56.65 4.87 4.49
CA ALA A 87 -56.02 3.87 3.61
C ALA A 87 -55.16 2.89 4.47
N VAL A 88 -55.57 1.62 4.60
CA VAL A 88 -55.02 0.44 3.89
C VAL A 88 -53.60 0.00 4.34
N ALA A 89 -53.59 -1.11 5.10
CA ALA A 89 -52.47 -2.06 5.26
C ALA A 89 -52.68 -3.24 4.27
N PRO A 90 -51.80 -4.28 4.15
CA PRO A 90 -50.51 -4.56 4.81
C PRO A 90 -49.35 -4.35 3.79
N THR A 91 -48.19 -5.02 3.72
CA THR A 91 -47.67 -6.29 4.28
C THR A 91 -46.13 -6.29 4.31
N ALA A 92 -45.52 -7.06 5.21
CA ALA A 92 -44.07 -7.32 5.21
C ALA A 92 -43.71 -8.57 4.37
N SER A 93 -42.63 -8.49 3.60
CA SER A 93 -42.04 -9.62 2.88
C SER A 93 -40.57 -9.78 3.27
N ALA A 94 -40.25 -10.81 4.06
CA ALA A 94 -38.87 -11.23 4.30
C ALA A 94 -38.36 -12.05 3.10
N ALA A 95 -37.14 -11.78 2.63
CA ALA A 95 -36.52 -12.49 1.53
C ALA A 95 -35.45 -13.47 2.06
N THR A 96 -35.74 -14.77 1.95
CA THR A 96 -34.82 -15.85 2.38
C THR A 96 -33.70 -16.03 1.35
N PRO A 97 -32.41 -16.14 1.76
CA PRO A 97 -31.34 -16.52 0.84
C PRO A 97 -31.38 -18.02 0.54
N THR A 98 -31.60 -18.38 -0.74
CA THR A 98 -31.59 -19.77 -1.19
C THR A 98 -30.16 -20.28 -1.34
N ALA A 99 -29.78 -21.31 -0.58
CA ALA A 99 -28.55 -22.05 -0.82
C ALA A 99 -28.67 -22.90 -2.09
N SER A 100 -27.68 -22.82 -2.98
CA SER A 100 -27.48 -23.77 -4.08
C SER A 100 -26.28 -24.67 -3.76
N SER A 101 -26.34 -25.94 -4.17
CA SER A 101 -25.45 -26.98 -3.65
C SER A 101 -24.95 -27.94 -4.74
N ALA A 102 -23.80 -28.54 -4.43
CA ALA A 102 -23.17 -29.69 -5.09
C ALA A 102 -22.80 -29.57 -6.59
N GLN A 103 -21.48 -29.61 -6.84
CA GLN A 103 -20.95 -30.72 -7.67
C GLN A 103 -19.46 -31.00 -7.35
N PRO A 104 -19.11 -32.21 -6.85
CA PRO A 104 -17.72 -32.65 -6.72
C PRO A 104 -17.25 -33.37 -7.99
N VAL A 105 -15.98 -33.18 -8.37
CA VAL A 105 -15.31 -33.95 -9.44
C VAL A 105 -13.94 -34.42 -8.93
N LEU A 106 -13.73 -35.74 -8.94
CA LEU A 106 -12.48 -36.42 -8.60
C LEU A 106 -11.83 -37.02 -9.88
N PRO A 107 -10.60 -37.59 -9.86
CA PRO A 107 -9.62 -37.23 -10.88
C PRO A 107 -9.26 -38.36 -11.85
N SER A 108 -9.13 -38.02 -13.13
CA SER A 108 -8.60 -38.92 -14.16
C SER A 108 -7.09 -39.13 -14.00
N ARG A 109 -6.70 -40.28 -13.44
CA ARG A 109 -5.32 -40.78 -13.54
C ARG A 109 -5.09 -41.34 -14.95
N THR A 110 -4.16 -40.76 -15.70
CA THR A 110 -3.64 -41.37 -16.94
C THR A 110 -2.22 -41.84 -16.70
N ALA A 111 -2.03 -43.15 -16.54
CA ALA A 111 -0.71 -43.76 -16.54
C ALA A 111 -0.36 -44.24 -17.96
N SER A 112 0.78 -43.81 -18.48
CA SER A 112 1.38 -44.35 -19.71
C SER A 112 2.74 -44.97 -19.39
N ALA A 113 3.01 -46.14 -19.95
CA ALA A 113 4.13 -46.99 -19.58
C ALA A 113 5.39 -46.77 -20.46
N ALA A 114 6.48 -47.42 -20.07
CA ALA A 114 7.83 -47.22 -20.57
C ALA A 114 8.04 -47.45 -22.09
N GLY A 115 8.84 -46.57 -22.70
CA GLY A 115 9.65 -46.83 -23.90
C GLY A 115 11.14 -46.93 -23.53
N ARG A 116 12.00 -47.43 -24.43
CA ARG A 116 13.33 -47.98 -24.05
C ARG A 116 14.46 -47.54 -25.00
N ALA A 117 15.60 -47.17 -24.41
CA ALA A 117 16.90 -46.87 -25.06
C ALA A 117 16.90 -45.59 -25.96
N GLU A 118 18.04 -45.01 -26.37
CA GLU A 118 19.44 -45.48 -26.34
C GLU A 118 20.48 -44.33 -26.31
N ALA A 119 21.64 -44.59 -25.68
CA ALA A 119 22.98 -43.97 -25.84
C ALA A 119 23.28 -42.44 -25.69
N ASP A 120 24.38 -42.20 -24.94
CA ASP A 120 25.48 -41.23 -25.14
C ASP A 120 25.47 -39.75 -24.62
N ARG A 121 26.49 -39.48 -23.78
CA ARG A 121 27.22 -38.21 -23.47
C ARG A 121 26.57 -37.05 -22.68
N SER A 122 27.14 -36.86 -21.48
CA SER A 122 27.33 -35.73 -20.54
C SER A 122 27.11 -34.27 -20.99
N PRO A 123 27.01 -33.28 -20.04
CA PRO A 123 27.17 -33.38 -18.57
C PRO A 123 25.95 -32.88 -17.75
N ASP A 124 26.10 -32.82 -16.42
CA ASP A 124 25.12 -32.30 -15.47
C ASP A 124 24.43 -31.00 -15.89
N ASN A 125 23.12 -31.08 -16.09
CA ASN A 125 22.21 -29.95 -16.05
C ASN A 125 21.25 -30.16 -14.87
N PRO A 126 21.40 -29.46 -13.74
CA PRO A 126 20.48 -29.55 -12.62
C PRO A 126 19.05 -29.27 -13.07
N ALA A 127 18.14 -30.21 -12.82
CA ALA A 127 16.73 -29.96 -13.04
C ALA A 127 16.29 -28.74 -12.21
N PRO A 128 15.45 -27.84 -12.75
CA PRO A 128 14.85 -26.78 -11.93
C PRO A 128 14.21 -27.41 -10.70
N PRO A 129 14.48 -26.93 -9.47
CA PRO A 129 13.92 -27.54 -8.29
C PRO A 129 12.39 -27.46 -8.38
N GLU A 130 11.74 -28.62 -8.37
CA GLU A 130 10.29 -28.68 -8.24
C GLU A 130 9.87 -27.85 -7.02
N PRO A 131 8.79 -27.05 -7.11
CA PRO A 131 8.36 -26.23 -6.00
C PRO A 131 7.91 -27.16 -4.86
N SER A 132 8.82 -27.42 -3.91
CA SER A 132 8.61 -28.34 -2.79
C SER A 132 7.22 -28.15 -2.21
N ALA A 133 6.40 -29.19 -2.28
CA ALA A 133 5.05 -29.18 -1.74
C ALA A 133 5.16 -28.97 -0.23
N THR A 134 5.05 -27.70 0.19
CA THR A 134 5.17 -27.29 1.58
C THR A 134 4.12 -28.09 2.36
N ALA A 135 4.57 -28.89 3.32
CA ALA A 135 3.69 -29.77 4.07
C ALA A 135 2.52 -28.98 4.66
N ASP A 136 1.32 -29.56 4.65
CA ASP A 136 0.14 -28.92 5.18
C ASP A 136 0.21 -28.90 6.71
N THR A 137 0.88 -27.88 7.26
CA THR A 137 1.34 -27.85 8.66
C THR A 137 0.22 -27.60 9.67
N GLY A 138 -1.05 -27.52 9.24
CA GLY A 138 -2.17 -27.09 10.08
C GLY A 138 -2.13 -25.58 10.42
N LEU A 139 -1.26 -24.81 9.77
CA LEU A 139 -0.83 -23.48 10.21
C LEU A 139 -0.72 -22.47 9.05
N LEU A 140 -0.99 -21.20 9.37
CA LEU A 140 -0.64 -20.07 8.52
C LEU A 140 0.88 -19.84 8.55
N SER A 141 1.51 -19.79 7.38
CA SER A 141 2.96 -19.66 7.22
C SER A 141 3.34 -18.61 6.18
N ALA A 142 4.58 -18.12 6.25
CA ALA A 142 5.12 -17.12 5.34
C ALA A 142 6.59 -17.41 5.00
N ASP A 143 6.91 -17.43 3.70
CA ASP A 143 8.27 -17.51 3.16
C ASP A 143 8.70 -16.12 2.64
N TYR A 144 9.82 -15.57 3.13
CA TYR A 144 10.42 -14.34 2.61
C TYR A 144 11.70 -14.66 1.83
N ARG A 145 11.76 -14.29 0.55
CA ARG A 145 12.92 -14.53 -0.34
C ARG A 145 13.35 -13.30 -1.11
N VAL A 146 14.64 -13.00 -1.13
CA VAL A 146 15.23 -11.95 -2.00
C VAL A 146 15.26 -12.44 -3.46
N LYS A 147 15.03 -11.54 -4.42
CA LYS A 147 14.90 -11.85 -5.86
C LYS A 147 15.95 -11.16 -6.72
N THR A 148 16.10 -9.85 -6.57
CA THR A 148 17.17 -9.06 -7.18
C THR A 148 17.67 -8.06 -6.14
N SER A 149 18.95 -7.70 -6.20
CA SER A 149 19.51 -6.66 -5.35
C SER A 149 20.32 -5.71 -6.22
N ASP A 150 19.97 -4.43 -6.15
CA ASP A 150 20.52 -3.35 -6.95
C ASP A 150 21.08 -2.26 -6.00
N PRO A 151 22.03 -1.41 -6.44
CA PRO A 151 22.53 -0.32 -5.60
C PRO A 151 21.39 0.59 -5.12
N GLY A 152 21.14 0.59 -3.80
CA GLY A 152 20.11 1.39 -3.14
C GLY A 152 18.67 0.85 -3.22
N SER A 153 18.39 -0.27 -3.89
CA SER A 153 17.08 -0.92 -3.81
C SER A 153 17.12 -2.42 -4.15
N PHE A 154 16.25 -3.21 -3.54
CA PHE A 154 16.16 -4.64 -3.83
C PHE A 154 14.71 -5.08 -3.96
N GLN A 155 14.52 -6.21 -4.63
CA GLN A 155 13.23 -6.87 -4.80
C GLN A 155 13.20 -8.14 -3.95
N ALA A 156 12.11 -8.36 -3.22
CA ALA A 156 11.85 -9.58 -2.48
C ALA A 156 10.44 -10.10 -2.78
N GLN A 157 10.22 -11.39 -2.53
CA GLN A 157 8.92 -12.04 -2.62
C GLN A 157 8.56 -12.57 -1.24
N LEU A 158 7.39 -12.19 -0.76
CA LEU A 158 6.76 -12.73 0.43
C LEU A 158 5.61 -13.63 -0.01
N VAL A 159 5.68 -14.91 0.36
CA VAL A 159 4.70 -15.94 -0.02
C VAL A 159 3.97 -16.38 1.24
N VAL A 160 2.69 -16.05 1.34
CA VAL A 160 1.83 -16.43 2.46
C VAL A 160 1.02 -17.67 2.07
N ARG A 161 0.99 -18.68 2.94
CA ARG A 161 0.26 -19.95 2.74
C ARG A 161 -0.63 -20.22 3.94
N ASN A 162 -1.92 -20.42 3.72
CA ASN A 162 -2.86 -20.81 4.76
C ASN A 162 -3.01 -22.35 4.79
N GLY A 163 -2.16 -23.04 5.55
CA GLY A 163 -2.30 -24.47 5.85
C GLY A 163 -3.32 -24.76 6.96
N THR A 164 -4.24 -23.84 7.27
CA THR A 164 -5.35 -24.12 8.20
C THR A 164 -6.60 -24.53 7.43
N GLY A 165 -7.45 -25.36 8.04
CA GLY A 165 -8.71 -25.82 7.43
C GLY A 165 -9.83 -24.79 7.34
N LEU A 166 -9.55 -23.49 7.54
CA LEU A 166 -10.54 -22.41 7.54
C LEU A 166 -9.99 -21.17 6.81
N PRO A 167 -10.84 -20.26 6.27
CA PRO A 167 -10.38 -18.97 5.77
C PRO A 167 -9.84 -18.09 6.90
N VAL A 168 -8.61 -17.58 6.76
CA VAL A 168 -7.89 -16.84 7.82
C VAL A 168 -7.35 -15.51 7.31
N GLY A 169 -7.54 -14.44 8.09
CA GLY A 169 -6.92 -13.14 7.84
C GLY A 169 -5.44 -13.15 8.22
N TRP A 170 -4.58 -12.63 7.35
CA TRP A 170 -3.12 -12.64 7.54
C TRP A 170 -2.54 -11.24 7.66
N VAL A 171 -1.57 -11.11 8.56
CA VAL A 171 -0.79 -9.90 8.81
C VAL A 171 0.66 -10.32 9.01
N VAL A 172 1.57 -9.79 8.19
CA VAL A 172 3.01 -10.00 8.31
C VAL A 172 3.68 -8.75 8.86
N GLU A 173 4.49 -8.92 9.90
CA GLU A 173 5.33 -7.86 10.48
C GLU A 173 6.78 -8.08 10.06
N LEU A 174 7.36 -7.12 9.34
CA LEU A 174 8.78 -7.10 8.97
C LEU A 174 9.50 -6.02 9.77
N ARG A 175 10.63 -6.36 10.40
CA ARG A 175 11.54 -5.38 11.01
C ARG A 175 12.89 -5.39 10.30
N PHE A 176 13.27 -4.26 9.71
CA PHE A 176 14.63 -4.05 9.21
C PHE A 176 15.47 -3.29 10.24
N THR A 177 16.74 -3.66 10.38
CA THR A 177 17.74 -2.98 11.23
C THR A 177 18.72 -2.14 10.43
N GLY A 178 18.86 -2.38 9.12
CA GLY A 178 19.56 -1.50 8.20
C GLY A 178 18.67 -0.36 7.70
N ASP A 179 19.29 0.65 7.10
CA ASP A 179 18.65 1.90 6.66
C ASP A 179 17.70 1.72 5.46
N VAL A 180 16.50 1.21 5.73
CA VAL A 180 15.40 1.12 4.76
C VAL A 180 14.65 2.45 4.70
N THR A 181 14.68 3.09 3.53
CA THR A 181 14.05 4.40 3.28
C THR A 181 12.62 4.28 2.78
N ALA A 182 12.26 3.18 2.11
CA ALA A 182 10.89 2.88 1.70
C ALA A 182 10.66 1.38 1.50
N VAL A 183 9.43 0.92 1.76
CA VAL A 183 8.92 -0.39 1.35
C VAL A 183 7.65 -0.17 0.54
N ARG A 184 7.53 -0.84 -0.61
CA ARG A 184 6.31 -0.90 -1.43
C ARG A 184 5.97 -2.36 -1.71
N ALA A 185 4.71 -2.75 -1.52
CA ALA A 185 4.21 -4.04 -1.97
C ALA A 185 3.43 -3.92 -3.28
N SER A 186 3.46 -4.98 -4.08
CA SER A 186 2.57 -5.22 -5.21
C SER A 186 2.19 -6.70 -5.26
N SER A 187 0.92 -6.98 -5.49
CA SER A 187 0.36 -8.34 -5.52
C SER A 187 -0.90 -8.36 -6.40
N GLY A 188 -1.65 -9.47 -6.37
CA GLY A 188 -3.08 -9.42 -6.70
C GLY A 188 -3.83 -8.38 -5.86
N PRO A 189 -5.05 -7.97 -6.27
CA PRO A 189 -5.77 -6.85 -5.68
C PRO A 189 -5.97 -7.00 -4.16
N GLY A 190 -5.83 -5.90 -3.43
CA GLY A 190 -6.09 -5.88 -2.00
C GLY A 190 -4.94 -6.40 -1.12
N VAL A 191 -3.74 -5.84 -1.26
CA VAL A 191 -2.72 -5.86 -0.19
C VAL A 191 -2.34 -4.43 0.17
N SER A 192 -2.16 -4.19 1.47
CA SER A 192 -1.73 -2.91 2.01
C SER A 192 -0.37 -3.04 2.72
N VAL A 193 0.37 -1.93 2.78
CA VAL A 193 1.57 -1.77 3.60
C VAL A 193 1.37 -0.56 4.50
N SER A 194 1.60 -0.73 5.79
CA SER A 194 1.62 0.35 6.79
C SER A 194 2.98 0.41 7.48
N ILE A 195 3.39 1.59 7.91
CA ILE A 195 4.68 1.83 8.55
C ILE A 195 4.41 2.10 10.04
N LYS A 196 4.87 1.21 10.92
CA LYS A 196 4.77 1.39 12.38
C LYS A 196 5.89 2.28 12.96
N GLY A 197 6.91 2.59 12.16
CA GLY A 197 8.11 3.33 12.58
C GLY A 197 9.21 2.40 13.11
N ALA A 198 10.38 2.97 13.44
CA ALA A 198 11.54 2.22 13.97
C ALA A 198 11.93 0.95 13.18
N GLY A 199 11.85 1.01 11.84
CA GLY A 199 12.16 -0.09 10.92
C GLY A 199 11.05 -1.16 10.78
N TRP A 200 9.89 -0.96 11.40
CA TRP A 200 8.75 -1.88 11.32
C TRP A 200 7.77 -1.54 10.19
N TYR A 201 7.47 -2.56 9.38
CA TYR A 201 6.50 -2.54 8.29
C TYR A 201 5.46 -3.63 8.51
N LEU A 202 4.19 -3.27 8.34
CA LEU A 202 3.05 -4.17 8.47
C LEU A 202 2.46 -4.41 7.10
N LEU A 203 2.25 -5.68 6.72
CA LEU A 203 1.67 -6.07 5.45
C LEU A 203 0.43 -6.92 5.70
N SER A 204 -0.67 -6.63 5.00
CA SER A 204 -1.93 -7.37 5.18
C SER A 204 -2.74 -7.47 3.90
N GLY A 205 -3.51 -8.55 3.78
CA GLY A 205 -4.54 -8.71 2.76
C GLY A 205 -5.81 -7.94 3.12
N ALA A 206 -6.57 -7.53 2.10
CA ALA A 206 -7.88 -6.89 2.25
C ALA A 206 -9.03 -7.89 2.47
N GLY A 207 -8.74 -9.20 2.40
CA GLY A 207 -9.69 -10.29 2.64
C GLY A 207 -9.02 -11.45 3.37
N LEU A 208 -9.84 -12.44 3.76
CA LEU A 208 -9.37 -13.71 4.28
C LEU A 208 -8.66 -14.50 3.17
N LEU A 209 -7.64 -15.27 3.52
CA LEU A 209 -7.03 -16.25 2.62
C LEU A 209 -7.70 -17.60 2.88
N ASP A 210 -8.25 -18.23 1.83
CA ASP A 210 -8.97 -19.50 1.93
C ASP A 210 -8.13 -20.65 2.51
N ALA A 211 -8.79 -21.72 2.96
CA ALA A 211 -8.12 -22.94 3.42
C ALA A 211 -7.31 -23.59 2.28
N GLY A 212 -6.02 -23.90 2.53
CA GLY A 212 -5.07 -24.31 1.50
C GLY A 212 -4.64 -23.18 0.53
N GLY A 213 -5.14 -21.96 0.73
CA GLY A 213 -4.91 -20.82 -0.15
C GLY A 213 -3.49 -20.25 -0.04
N GLN A 214 -3.02 -19.61 -1.11
CA GLN A 214 -1.71 -18.98 -1.19
C GLN A 214 -1.81 -17.57 -1.76
N GLN A 215 -1.20 -16.58 -1.10
CA GLN A 215 -1.06 -15.22 -1.60
C GLN A 215 0.41 -14.89 -1.82
N THR A 216 0.74 -14.40 -3.02
CA THR A 216 2.09 -13.94 -3.36
C THR A 216 2.14 -12.41 -3.38
N VAL A 217 3.07 -11.86 -2.61
CA VAL A 217 3.34 -10.42 -2.53
C VAL A 217 4.76 -10.15 -2.99
N GLN A 218 4.91 -9.38 -4.07
CA GLN A 218 6.20 -8.82 -4.46
C GLN A 218 6.45 -7.55 -3.64
N LEU A 219 7.70 -7.34 -3.26
CA LEU A 219 8.15 -6.24 -2.43
C LEU A 219 9.29 -5.52 -3.15
N ARG A 220 9.22 -4.20 -3.23
CA ARG A 220 10.36 -3.36 -3.60
C ARG A 220 10.76 -2.50 -2.41
N ILE A 221 12.00 -2.68 -1.97
CA ILE A 221 12.57 -2.03 -0.80
C ILE A 221 13.68 -1.08 -1.27
N SER A 222 13.67 0.16 -0.81
CA SER A 222 14.76 1.14 -1.01
C SER A 222 15.58 1.26 0.26
N ARG A 223 16.90 1.32 0.14
CA ARG A 223 17.84 1.34 1.27
C ARG A 223 19.07 2.20 0.99
N THR A 224 19.85 2.55 2.02
CA THR A 224 21.15 3.23 1.87
C THR A 224 22.37 2.43 2.37
N GLY A 225 22.16 1.29 3.03
CA GLY A 225 23.20 0.32 3.37
C GLY A 225 23.00 -1.04 2.68
N ASP A 226 23.60 -2.11 3.20
CA ASP A 226 23.63 -3.45 2.56
C ASP A 226 22.59 -4.45 3.09
N GLY A 227 21.66 -4.01 3.95
CA GLY A 227 20.65 -4.88 4.57
C GLY A 227 19.59 -5.39 3.58
N GLU A 228 19.59 -6.71 3.34
CA GLU A 228 18.60 -7.40 2.49
C GLU A 228 17.53 -8.14 3.30
N TYR A 229 17.89 -8.77 4.40
CA TYR A 229 16.98 -9.58 5.19
C TYR A 229 16.43 -8.79 6.38
N PRO A 230 15.12 -8.91 6.70
CA PRO A 230 14.57 -8.34 7.92
C PRO A 230 15.12 -9.09 9.14
N ALA A 231 15.52 -8.36 10.17
CA ALA A 231 16.00 -8.91 11.44
C ALA A 231 14.89 -9.61 12.24
N GLN A 232 13.62 -9.32 11.93
CA GLN A 232 12.44 -10.08 12.40
C GLN A 232 11.43 -10.19 11.26
N CYS A 233 10.86 -11.37 11.05
CA CYS A 233 9.65 -11.56 10.26
C CYS A 233 8.69 -12.43 11.06
N THR A 234 7.45 -11.97 11.27
CA THR A 234 6.37 -12.80 11.83
C THR A 234 5.10 -12.71 10.99
N ILE A 235 4.30 -13.76 10.98
CA ILE A 235 2.94 -13.81 10.43
C ILE A 235 1.95 -14.16 11.53
N ASN A 236 1.01 -13.26 11.81
CA ASN A 236 0.07 -13.32 12.95
C ASN A 236 0.78 -13.62 14.31
N GLY A 237 2.06 -13.25 14.45
CA GLY A 237 2.90 -13.51 15.63
C GLY A 237 3.82 -14.76 15.53
N SER A 238 3.53 -15.71 14.65
CA SER A 238 4.41 -16.87 14.36
C SER A 238 5.61 -16.46 13.50
N PRO A 239 6.81 -17.04 13.65
CA PRO A 239 7.97 -16.68 12.82
C PRO A 239 7.79 -17.07 11.34
N CYS A 240 8.28 -16.24 10.42
CA CYS A 240 8.41 -16.59 9.00
C CYS A 240 9.67 -17.43 8.72
N ALA A 241 9.72 -18.08 7.57
CA ALA A 241 10.97 -18.53 6.97
C ALA A 241 11.67 -17.37 6.20
N LEU A 242 13.00 -17.34 6.23
CA LEU A 242 13.85 -16.49 5.37
C LEU A 242 14.64 -17.43 4.43
N VAL A 243 14.55 -17.25 3.11
CA VAL A 243 14.87 -18.30 2.09
C VAL A 243 15.41 -17.77 0.76
#